data_AF-A0A6A5WL72-F1
#
_entry.id   AF-A0A6A5WL72-F1
#
_cell.length_a   1.000
_cell.length_b   1.000
_cell.length_c   1.000
_cell.angle_alpha   90.00
_cell.angle_beta   90.00
_cell.angle_gamma   90.00
#
_symmetry.space_group_name_H-M   'P 1'
#
loop_
_entity.id
_entity.type
_entity.pdbx_description
1 polymer ?
#
loop_
_entity_poly.entity_id
_entity_poly.type
_entity_poly.pdbx_seq_one_letter_code
_entity_poly.pdbx_strand_id
1 'polypeptide(L)'
;MSTKSLDSKLPAGAMDVVWPVSARVRREIQARLDSGTRNDLIGIMKLCPNWISQQQSEMRRTRYLSWLVINLGVLDGESCSNGGKDEIWSLLSVSIMTVKGREMCVTCSWQDGVVEVGLGERLMADLERWLEQVADVQAAETLP
;
A
#
# COMPACT_ATOMS: atom_id res chain seq x y z
N MET A 1 6.37 16.58 -25.42
CA MET A 1 4.98 16.64 -25.91
C MET A 1 4.11 16.34 -24.70
N SER A 2 3.48 17.37 -24.12
CA SER A 2 2.77 17.27 -22.84
C SER A 2 1.40 16.63 -23.06
N THR A 3 1.26 15.36 -22.71
CA THR A 3 -0.04 14.72 -22.58
C THR A 3 -0.68 15.30 -21.32
N LYS A 4 -1.60 16.25 -21.52
CA LYS A 4 -2.50 16.75 -20.48
C LYS A 4 -3.06 15.56 -19.70
N SER A 5 -2.84 15.58 -18.39
CA SER A 5 -3.50 14.70 -17.43
C SER A 5 -5.01 14.74 -17.71
N LEU A 6 -5.59 13.61 -18.08
CA LEU A 6 -7.03 13.45 -18.04
C LEU A 6 -7.44 13.68 -16.59
N ASP A 7 -8.31 14.66 -16.37
CA ASP A 7 -8.99 14.93 -15.10
C ASP A 7 -9.66 13.65 -14.58
N SER A 8 -8.89 12.75 -13.95
CA SER A 8 -9.41 11.47 -13.46
C SER A 8 -10.03 11.74 -12.09
N LYS A 9 -11.18 12.43 -12.12
CA LYS A 9 -12.11 12.40 -11.00
C LYS A 9 -12.39 10.95 -10.65
N LEU A 10 -12.62 10.67 -9.36
CA LEU A 10 -13.06 9.35 -8.95
C LEU A 10 -14.27 8.96 -9.83
N PRO A 11 -14.23 7.80 -10.52
CA PRO A 11 -15.30 7.43 -11.43
C PRO A 11 -16.65 7.42 -10.72
N ALA A 12 -17.70 7.88 -11.40
CA ALA A 12 -19.06 7.82 -10.85
C ALA A 12 -19.41 6.36 -10.51
N GLY A 13 -19.89 6.11 -9.29
CA GLY A 13 -20.18 4.76 -8.79
C GLY A 13 -18.96 3.95 -8.32
N ALA A 14 -17.74 4.53 -8.34
CA ALA A 14 -16.56 3.83 -7.80
C ALA A 14 -16.76 3.44 -6.32
N MET A 15 -17.43 4.29 -5.54
CA MET A 15 -17.72 4.02 -4.13
C MET A 15 -18.64 2.81 -3.93
N ASP A 16 -19.52 2.52 -4.88
CA ASP A 16 -20.39 1.34 -4.86
C ASP A 16 -19.57 0.04 -4.98
N VAL A 17 -18.33 0.11 -5.46
CA VAL A 17 -17.39 -1.01 -5.51
C VAL A 17 -16.38 -0.95 -4.36
N VAL A 18 -15.81 0.23 -4.09
CA VAL A 18 -14.77 0.43 -3.09
C VAL A 18 -15.26 0.02 -1.70
N TRP A 19 -16.49 0.38 -1.31
CA TRP A 19 -16.99 0.04 0.03
C TRP A 19 -17.24 -1.45 0.26
N PRO A 20 -17.98 -2.17 -0.60
CA PRO A 20 -18.15 -3.61 -0.43
C PRO A 20 -16.82 -4.37 -0.46
N VAL A 21 -15.90 -3.98 -1.36
CA VAL A 21 -14.56 -4.59 -1.44
C VAL A 21 -13.76 -4.31 -0.17
N SER A 22 -13.74 -3.07 0.31
CA SER A 22 -13.03 -2.71 1.55
C SER A 22 -13.58 -3.46 2.77
N ALA A 23 -14.90 -3.55 2.90
CA ALA A 23 -15.54 -4.31 3.97
C ALA A 23 -15.22 -5.81 3.89
N ARG A 24 -15.14 -6.37 2.68
CA ARG A 24 -14.72 -7.75 2.46
C ARG A 24 -13.25 -7.94 2.84
N VAL A 25 -12.34 -7.12 2.33
CA VAL A 25 -10.91 -7.19 2.63
C VAL A 25 -10.66 -7.06 4.13
N ARG A 26 -11.37 -6.17 4.82
CA ARG A 26 -11.28 -6.03 6.28
C ARG A 26 -11.67 -7.31 7.02
N ARG A 27 -12.73 -7.99 6.59
CA ARG A 27 -13.14 -9.28 7.16
C ARG A 27 -12.12 -10.38 6.88
N GLU A 28 -11.55 -10.42 5.69
CA GLU A 28 -10.50 -11.39 5.34
C GLU A 28 -9.23 -11.18 6.18
N ILE A 29 -8.83 -9.93 6.41
CA ILE A 29 -7.71 -9.58 7.31
C ILE A 29 -8.03 -10.03 8.73
N GLN A 30 -9.22 -9.71 9.25
CA GLN A 30 -9.61 -10.11 10.60
C GLN A 30 -9.59 -11.64 10.76
N ALA A 31 -10.14 -12.38 9.80
CA ALA A 31 -10.13 -13.84 9.82
C ALA A 31 -8.69 -14.40 9.82
N ARG A 32 -7.76 -13.78 9.10
CA ARG A 32 -6.33 -14.14 9.15
C ARG A 32 -5.73 -13.86 10.53
N LEU A 33 -6.00 -12.69 11.11
CA LEU A 33 -5.54 -12.36 12.46
C LEU A 33 -6.07 -13.35 13.51
N ASP A 34 -7.36 -13.70 13.44
CA ASP A 34 -8.00 -14.65 14.36
C ASP A 34 -7.39 -16.06 14.23
N SER A 35 -6.88 -16.42 13.05
CA SER A 35 -6.15 -17.68 12.82
C SER A 35 -4.72 -17.69 13.38
N GLY A 36 -4.20 -16.52 13.79
CA GLY A 36 -2.84 -16.35 14.30
C GLY A 36 -1.79 -16.71 13.26
N THR A 37 -0.78 -17.50 13.65
CA THR A 37 0.28 -17.97 12.75
C THR A 37 0.02 -19.38 12.20
N ARG A 38 -1.18 -19.93 12.43
CA ARG A 38 -1.53 -21.28 12.00
C ARG A 38 -1.62 -21.33 10.47
N ASN A 39 -0.78 -22.15 9.84
CA ASN A 39 -0.67 -22.23 8.38
C ASN A 39 -0.28 -20.90 7.72
N ASP A 40 0.37 -20.00 8.46
CA ASP A 40 0.80 -18.70 7.97
C ASP A 40 2.32 -18.70 7.72
N LEU A 41 2.75 -18.01 6.65
CA LEU A 41 4.17 -17.87 6.29
C LEU A 41 4.98 -17.24 7.43
N ILE A 42 4.39 -16.32 8.20
CA ILE A 42 5.00 -15.70 9.38
C ILE A 42 5.37 -16.75 10.44
N GLY A 43 4.60 -17.84 10.56
CA GLY A 43 4.93 -18.95 11.44
C GLY A 43 6.22 -19.67 11.00
N ILE A 44 6.39 -19.86 9.69
CA ILE A 44 7.57 -20.49 9.08
C ILE A 44 8.78 -19.55 9.14
N MET A 45 8.59 -18.23 9.08
CA MET A 45 9.68 -17.26 9.19
C MET A 45 10.52 -17.43 10.46
N LYS A 46 9.95 -17.94 11.55
CA LYS A 46 10.70 -18.27 12.78
C LYS A 46 11.80 -19.32 12.56
N LEU A 47 11.66 -20.16 11.54
CA LEU A 47 12.62 -21.20 11.16
C LEU A 47 13.66 -20.68 10.16
N CYS A 48 13.52 -19.45 9.67
CA CYS A 48 14.47 -18.83 8.76
C CYS A 48 15.60 -18.16 9.56
N PRO A 49 16.84 -18.70 9.55
CA PRO A 49 17.93 -18.17 10.39
C PRO A 49 18.37 -16.77 9.96
N ASN A 50 18.20 -16.43 8.69
CA ASN A 50 18.53 -15.13 8.13
C ASN A 50 17.48 -14.72 7.09
N TRP A 51 16.49 -13.96 7.54
CA TRP A 51 15.40 -13.48 6.68
C TRP A 51 15.89 -12.63 5.52
N ILE A 52 16.88 -11.75 5.73
CA ILE A 52 17.42 -10.88 4.67
C ILE A 52 18.01 -11.73 3.55
N SER A 53 18.80 -12.75 3.89
CA SER A 53 19.38 -13.66 2.90
C SER A 53 18.32 -14.47 2.16
N GLN A 54 17.28 -14.93 2.86
CA GLN A 54 16.15 -15.61 2.23
C GLN A 54 15.46 -14.69 1.22
N GLN A 55 15.17 -13.45 1.59
CA GLN A 55 14.52 -12.47 0.71
C GLN A 55 15.38 -12.15 -0.52
N GLN A 56 16.69 -11.94 -0.34
CA GLN A 56 17.61 -11.73 -1.46
C GLN A 56 17.66 -12.93 -2.43
N SER A 57 17.45 -14.15 -1.92
CA SER A 57 17.36 -15.34 -2.78
C SER A 57 16.06 -15.38 -3.59
N GLU A 58 14.93 -14.98 -2.98
CA GLU A 58 13.62 -14.94 -3.64
C GLU A 58 13.53 -13.84 -4.71
N MET A 59 14.25 -12.73 -4.55
CA MET A 59 14.33 -11.69 -5.59
C MET A 59 14.93 -12.19 -6.92
N ARG A 60 15.69 -13.29 -6.90
CA ARG A 60 16.27 -13.92 -8.10
C ARG A 60 15.32 -14.90 -8.78
N ARG A 61 14.18 -15.23 -8.14
CA ARG A 61 13.19 -16.17 -8.65
C ARG A 61 12.11 -15.44 -9.44
N THR A 62 11.35 -16.20 -10.23
CA THR A 62 10.17 -15.67 -10.93
C THR A 62 9.19 -15.14 -9.90
N ARG A 63 8.83 -13.86 -10.07
CA ARG A 63 7.92 -13.17 -9.16
C ARG A 63 6.54 -13.83 -9.15
N TYR A 64 6.04 -14.10 -7.95
CA TYR A 64 4.68 -14.57 -7.76
C TYR A 64 3.65 -13.42 -7.70
N LEU A 65 4.10 -12.21 -7.34
CA LEU A 65 3.27 -11.01 -7.22
C LEU A 65 3.80 -9.89 -8.09
N SER A 66 2.90 -9.20 -8.80
CA SER A 66 3.25 -8.04 -9.63
C SER A 66 3.30 -6.76 -8.81
N TRP A 67 2.40 -6.59 -7.85
CA TRP A 67 2.32 -5.40 -7.01
C TRP A 67 1.96 -5.77 -5.56
N LEU A 68 2.28 -4.88 -4.63
CA LEU A 68 2.08 -5.07 -3.20
C LEU A 68 1.46 -3.82 -2.58
N VAL A 69 0.52 -4.02 -1.65
CA VAL A 69 -0.01 -2.94 -0.80
C VAL A 69 0.30 -3.28 0.65
N ILE A 70 0.96 -2.37 1.36
CA ILE A 70 1.33 -2.52 2.77
C ILE A 70 0.66 -1.40 3.57
N ASN A 71 0.07 -1.76 4.70
CA ASN A 71 -0.41 -0.81 5.68
C ASN A 71 0.27 -1.09 7.02
N LEU A 72 1.06 -0.13 7.52
CA LEU A 72 1.75 -0.23 8.82
C LEU A 72 0.90 0.28 9.99
N GLY A 73 -0.25 0.89 9.70
CA GLY A 73 -1.14 1.45 10.69
C GLY A 73 -0.62 2.77 11.28
N VAL A 74 -1.00 3.01 12.53
CA VAL A 74 -0.60 4.21 13.28
C VAL A 74 0.56 3.86 14.19
N LEU A 75 1.71 4.50 13.97
CA LEU A 75 2.90 4.35 14.80
C LEU A 75 2.91 5.43 15.90
N ASP A 76 3.28 5.01 17.11
CA ASP A 76 3.54 5.90 18.25
C ASP A 76 5.06 6.16 18.28
N GLY A 77 5.51 7.30 17.75
CA GLY A 77 6.94 7.61 17.66
C GLY A 77 7.26 8.96 17.03
N GLU A 78 8.45 9.48 17.35
CA GLU A 78 9.05 10.65 16.70
C GLU A 78 9.73 10.24 15.38
N SER A 79 9.89 11.19 14.45
CA SER A 79 10.48 10.94 13.14
C SER A 79 11.94 10.46 13.26
N CYS A 80 12.22 9.18 12.93
CA CYS A 80 13.59 8.71 12.73
C CYS A 80 14.10 9.16 11.37
N SER A 81 15.21 9.91 11.36
CA SER A 81 15.86 10.48 10.16
C SER A 81 16.68 9.49 9.33
N ASN A 82 16.68 8.20 9.67
CA ASN A 82 17.47 7.21 8.94
C ASN A 82 16.57 6.48 7.95
N GLY A 83 16.53 6.99 6.71
CA GLY A 83 15.94 6.30 5.57
C GLY A 83 16.67 4.97 5.34
N GLY A 84 15.99 3.87 5.69
CA GLY A 84 16.43 2.55 5.26
C GLY A 84 16.47 2.48 3.74
N LYS A 85 17.36 1.64 3.19
CA LYS A 85 17.31 1.34 1.77
C LYS A 85 16.04 0.55 1.50
N ASP A 86 15.10 1.14 0.77
CA ASP A 86 13.86 0.48 0.36
C ASP A 86 14.19 -0.64 -0.62
N GLU A 87 14.25 -1.88 -0.13
CA GLU A 87 14.41 -3.07 -0.96
C GLU A 87 13.01 -3.59 -1.30
N ILE A 88 12.60 -3.41 -2.56
CA ILE A 88 11.22 -3.66 -3.01
C ILE A 88 11.13 -5.08 -3.56
N TRP A 89 10.23 -5.89 -3.02
CA TRP A 89 10.07 -7.31 -3.41
C TRP A 89 9.07 -7.54 -4.54
N SER A 90 8.41 -6.47 -4.99
CA SER A 90 7.41 -6.46 -6.07
C SER A 90 7.85 -5.48 -7.17
N LEU A 91 7.15 -5.47 -8.31
CA LEU A 91 7.44 -4.47 -9.35
C LEU A 91 7.07 -3.07 -8.86
N LEU A 92 5.99 -3.01 -8.06
CA LEU A 92 5.35 -1.79 -7.58
C LEU A 92 4.78 -2.05 -6.18
N SER A 93 5.20 -1.26 -5.21
CA SER A 93 4.70 -1.32 -3.83
C SER A 93 4.07 0.00 -3.45
N VAL A 94 2.86 -0.04 -2.91
CA VAL A 94 2.20 1.12 -2.27
C VAL A 94 2.18 0.86 -0.77
N SER A 95 2.73 1.78 0.01
CA SER A 95 2.84 1.67 1.46
C SER A 95 2.11 2.82 2.13
N ILE A 96 1.28 2.50 3.13
CA ILE A 96 0.48 3.46 3.87
C ILE A 96 0.92 3.39 5.34
N MET A 97 1.19 4.56 5.91
CA MET A 97 1.58 4.68 7.32
C MET A 97 1.12 6.02 7.88
N THR A 98 0.78 6.03 9.16
CA THR A 98 0.42 7.26 9.89
C THR A 98 1.23 7.34 11.16
N VAL A 99 1.70 8.53 11.51
CA VAL A 99 2.25 8.80 12.85
C VAL A 99 1.16 9.45 13.68
N LYS A 100 0.99 9.02 14.93
CA LYS A 100 -0.03 9.57 15.83
C LYS A 100 0.04 11.09 15.90
N GLY A 101 -1.09 11.75 15.66
CA GLY A 101 -1.20 13.22 15.63
C GLY A 101 -0.65 13.89 14.38
N ARG A 102 -0.26 13.13 13.36
CA ARG A 102 0.16 13.64 12.04
C ARG A 102 -0.73 13.10 10.93
N GLU A 103 -0.56 13.68 9.75
CA GLU A 103 -1.25 13.26 8.53
C GLU A 103 -0.84 11.85 8.09
N MET A 104 -1.73 11.20 7.35
CA MET A 104 -1.45 9.93 6.70
C MET A 104 -0.41 10.15 5.59
N CYS A 105 0.59 9.27 5.53
CA CYS A 105 1.58 9.26 4.46
C CYS A 105 1.34 8.02 3.58
N VAL A 106 1.29 8.24 2.28
CA VAL A 106 1.27 7.18 1.26
C VAL A 106 2.55 7.30 0.46
N THR A 107 3.32 6.22 0.41
CA THR A 107 4.53 6.13 -0.40
C THR A 107 4.36 5.07 -1.47
N CYS A 108 5.06 5.24 -2.58
CA CYS A 108 5.12 4.25 -3.63
C CYS A 108 6.57 4.06 -4.06
N SER A 109 6.94 2.80 -4.24
CA SER A 109 8.29 2.40 -4.60
C SER A 109 8.18 1.38 -5.73
N TRP A 110 9.01 1.50 -6.76
CA TRP A 110 9.03 0.57 -7.89
C TRP A 110 10.44 0.16 -8.29
N GLN A 111 10.55 -0.95 -9.02
CA GLN A 111 11.83 -1.42 -9.53
C GLN A 111 12.27 -0.58 -10.74
N ASP A 112 13.46 0.03 -10.62
CA ASP A 112 14.08 0.76 -11.71
C ASP A 112 14.33 -0.13 -12.94
N GLY A 113 14.14 0.44 -14.12
CA GLY A 113 14.23 -0.25 -15.41
C GLY A 113 13.09 -1.23 -15.74
N VAL A 114 12.15 -1.47 -14.82
CA VAL A 114 10.97 -2.34 -15.08
C VAL A 114 9.67 -1.55 -15.11
N VAL A 115 9.51 -0.58 -14.22
CA VAL A 115 8.33 0.31 -14.19
C VAL A 115 8.74 1.68 -14.73
N GLU A 116 7.96 2.19 -15.67
CA GLU A 116 8.15 3.56 -16.17
C GLU A 116 7.91 4.55 -15.02
N VAL A 117 8.86 5.46 -14.78
CA VAL A 117 8.76 6.49 -13.73
C VAL A 117 7.43 7.25 -13.83
N GLY A 118 7.04 7.63 -15.05
CA GLY A 118 5.79 8.34 -15.29
C GLY A 118 4.54 7.55 -14.87
N LEU A 119 4.58 6.21 -14.89
CA LEU A 119 3.47 5.39 -14.36
C LEU A 119 3.36 5.53 -12.85
N GLY A 120 4.47 5.45 -12.13
CA GLY A 120 4.52 5.60 -10.67
C GLY A 120 4.06 6.98 -10.22
N GLU A 121 4.55 8.04 -10.88
CA GLU A 121 4.16 9.43 -10.59
C GLU A 121 2.66 9.66 -10.86
N ARG A 122 2.14 9.20 -12.00
CA ARG A 122 0.71 9.33 -12.33
C ARG A 122 -0.17 8.57 -11.35
N LEU A 123 0.23 7.36 -10.95
CA LEU A 123 -0.49 6.58 -9.96
C LEU A 123 -0.58 7.32 -8.62
N MET A 124 0.52 7.90 -8.15
CA MET A 124 0.54 8.63 -6.88
C MET A 124 -0.33 9.89 -6.93
N ALA A 125 -0.27 10.65 -8.02
CA ALA A 125 -1.11 11.83 -8.21
C ALA A 125 -2.61 11.48 -8.25
N ASP A 126 -2.97 10.37 -8.92
CA ASP A 126 -4.36 9.91 -8.96
C ASP A 126 -4.82 9.40 -7.58
N LEU A 127 -3.97 8.67 -6.85
CA LEU A 127 -4.27 8.19 -5.50
C LEU A 127 -4.50 9.34 -4.51
N GLU A 128 -3.61 10.33 -4.49
CA GLU A 128 -3.74 11.53 -3.65
C GLU A 128 -5.09 12.22 -3.89
N ARG A 129 -5.38 12.53 -5.16
CA ARG A 129 -6.62 13.17 -5.56
C ARG A 129 -7.87 12.36 -5.21
N TRP A 130 -7.83 11.04 -5.39
CA TRP A 130 -8.97 10.17 -5.06
C TRP A 130 -9.20 10.08 -3.56
N LEU A 131 -8.14 10.05 -2.75
CA LEU A 131 -8.24 10.03 -1.29
C LEU A 131 -8.84 11.34 -0.75
N GLU A 132 -8.45 12.48 -1.30
CA GLU A 132 -9.05 13.78 -0.98
C GLU A 132 -10.55 13.80 -1.30
N GLN A 133 -10.94 13.33 -2.49
CA GLN A 133 -12.36 13.25 -2.87
C GLN A 133 -13.17 12.33 -1.97
N VAL A 134 -12.60 11.20 -1.54
CA VAL A 134 -13.26 10.30 -0.59
C VAL A 134 -13.44 10.99 0.77
N ALA A 135 -12.43 11.73 1.23
CA ALA A 135 -12.52 12.49 2.49
C ALA A 135 -13.61 13.57 2.41
N ASP A 136 -13.72 14.29 1.29
CA ASP A 136 -14.77 15.30 1.07
C ASP A 136 -16.17 14.69 1.08
N VAL A 137 -16.36 13.56 0.40
CA VAL A 137 -17.64 12.83 0.39
C VAL A 137 -18.03 12.40 1.81
N GLN A 138 -17.07 11.86 2.58
CA GLN A 138 -17.33 11.45 3.96
C GLN A 138 -17.66 12.64 4.88
N ALA A 139 -16.97 13.77 4.72
CA ALA A 139 -17.23 14.98 5.50
C ALA A 139 -18.63 15.54 5.22
N ALA A 140 -19.08 15.50 3.97
CA ALA A 140 -20.44 15.92 3.59
C ALA A 140 -21.53 15.02 4.18
N GLU A 141 -21.27 13.72 4.35
CA GLU A 141 -22.20 12.77 4.99
C GLU A 141 -22.23 12.86 6.52
N THR A 142 -21.18 13.43 7.15
CA THR A 142 -21.09 13.58 8.62
C THR A 142 -21.57 14.94 9.14
N LEU A 143 -21.98 15.87 8.27
CA LEU A 143 -22.64 17.12 8.68
C LEU A 143 -24.12 16.84 9.09
N PRO A 144 -24.58 17.34 10.25
CA PRO A 144 -25.92 17.07 10.79
C PRO A 144 -27.07 17.70 9.98
#